data_AF-A0A8J2IS20-F1
#
_entry.id   AF-A0A8J2IS20-F1
#
_cell.length_a   1.000
_cell.length_b   1.000
_cell.length_c   1.000
_cell.angle_alpha   90.00
_cell.angle_beta   90.00
_cell.angle_gamma   90.00
#
_symmetry.space_group_name_H-M   'P 1'
#
loop_
_entity.id
_entity.type
_entity.pdbx_description
1 polymer ?
#
loop_
_entity_poly.entity_id
_entity_poly.type
_entity_poly.pdbx_seq_one_letter_code
_entity_poly.pdbx_strand_id
1 'polypeptide(L)'
;MSLQATEIATFSPCELYLEQPDKSVRQEIAGRNMDPLKLLTMLRIKFSGAYEVQPPDDFLLHFPPSNRLKFLPEVCIDKLVSREAIIEELFDDKNPFEPERDETLIQWILHKGRKLFLTILDTHIAKNPYDNLDSLECFHAHGLNDDHLPWTDSSRFHPIVDPESEPWFHDTWSLHMDYFERSQWMFLVPVITSNQFTYRLQAKQILPFLQVDGEPKAGAFGRVYCVEVEPSHIDIGFPIKRIAVKEITSLPQQCETVAEAWPNEVRVLEKTRSLGDPHLITCIAAIERVRIRYDRNIGKGEKE
;
A
#
# COMPACT_ATOMS: atom_id res chain seq x y z
N MET A 1 28.86 -9.39 12.25
CA MET A 1 29.26 -10.77 11.93
C MET A 1 28.35 -11.27 10.81
N SER A 2 28.92 -11.97 9.83
CA SER A 2 28.26 -12.44 8.60
C SER A 2 27.22 -13.52 8.91
N LEU A 3 25.98 -13.34 8.46
CA LEU A 3 24.96 -14.40 8.48
C LEU A 3 25.15 -15.29 7.25
N GLN A 4 25.69 -16.49 7.47
CA GLN A 4 25.65 -17.57 6.50
C GLN A 4 24.26 -18.19 6.48
N ALA A 5 23.75 -18.38 5.26
CA ALA A 5 22.52 -19.11 4.98
C ALA A 5 22.70 -20.60 5.26
N THR A 6 21.78 -21.19 6.01
CA THR A 6 21.60 -22.63 6.11
C THR A 6 20.18 -22.99 5.71
N GLU A 7 20.09 -23.96 4.81
CA GLU A 7 18.90 -24.48 4.15
C GLU A 7 17.84 -25.02 5.12
N ILE A 8 16.55 -24.76 4.84
CA ILE A 8 15.44 -25.56 5.38
C ILE A 8 14.44 -25.87 4.26
N ALA A 9 14.43 -27.16 3.92
CA ALA A 9 13.32 -28.03 3.53
C ALA A 9 12.20 -27.52 2.61
N THR A 10 12.17 -28.16 1.44
CA THR A 10 11.05 -28.31 0.51
C THR A 10 9.75 -28.77 1.20
N PHE A 11 8.66 -28.03 1.01
CA PHE A 11 7.30 -28.50 1.30
C PHE A 11 6.51 -28.78 0.02
N SER A 12 5.87 -29.94 0.02
CA SER A 12 5.08 -30.57 -1.04
C SER A 12 3.75 -29.83 -1.34
N PRO A 13 3.21 -29.84 -2.57
CA PRO A 13 1.93 -29.23 -2.89
C PRO A 13 0.76 -30.12 -2.42
N CYS A 14 -0.18 -29.55 -1.68
CA CYS A 14 -1.47 -30.19 -1.39
C CYS A 14 -2.33 -30.28 -2.67
N GLU A 15 -2.57 -31.49 -3.15
CA GLU A 15 -3.63 -31.81 -4.08
C GLU A 15 -4.98 -31.78 -3.35
N LEU A 16 -5.91 -30.92 -3.78
CA LEU A 16 -7.32 -31.00 -3.39
C LEU A 16 -8.13 -31.43 -4.61
N TYR A 17 -8.64 -32.66 -4.54
CA TYR A 17 -9.64 -33.21 -5.45
C TYR A 17 -10.94 -32.40 -5.34
N LEU A 18 -11.39 -31.82 -6.44
CA LEU A 18 -12.75 -31.28 -6.61
C LEU A 18 -13.48 -32.15 -7.62
N GLU A 19 -14.55 -32.80 -7.16
CA GLU A 19 -15.48 -33.53 -8.02
C GLU A 19 -16.14 -32.59 -9.03
N GLN A 20 -16.23 -33.03 -10.29
CA GLN A 20 -16.87 -32.26 -11.36
C GLN A 20 -18.40 -32.44 -11.30
N PRO A 21 -19.20 -31.36 -11.35
CA PRO A 21 -20.60 -31.47 -11.67
C PRO A 21 -20.84 -31.59 -13.18
N ASP A 22 -21.94 -32.27 -13.47
CA ASP A 22 -22.37 -32.89 -14.71
C ASP A 22 -22.39 -31.96 -15.94
N LYS A 23 -21.89 -32.49 -17.07
CA LYS A 23 -21.81 -31.81 -18.37
C LYS A 23 -23.10 -32.07 -19.13
N SER A 24 -24.11 -31.25 -18.92
CA SER A 24 -25.24 -31.21 -19.85
C SER A 24 -25.79 -29.79 -19.98
N VAL A 25 -25.77 -29.32 -21.23
CA VAL A 25 -26.39 -28.09 -21.76
C VAL A 25 -25.65 -26.78 -21.47
N ARG A 26 -24.64 -26.47 -22.30
CA ARG A 26 -24.33 -25.09 -22.69
C ARG A 26 -24.04 -25.03 -24.18
N GLN A 27 -24.96 -24.40 -24.92
CA GLN A 27 -24.76 -24.01 -26.30
C GLN A 27 -23.62 -23.01 -26.41
N GLU A 28 -22.82 -23.21 -27.45
CA GLU A 28 -21.64 -22.44 -27.82
C GLU A 28 -21.97 -20.97 -28.04
N ILE A 29 -21.27 -20.09 -27.31
CA ILE A 29 -20.92 -18.76 -27.81
C ILE A 29 -19.44 -18.83 -28.11
N ALA A 30 -19.12 -18.91 -29.40
CA ALA A 30 -17.78 -19.01 -29.92
C ALA A 30 -16.88 -17.87 -29.37
N GLY A 31 -15.72 -18.25 -28.82
CA GLY A 31 -14.52 -17.42 -28.88
C GLY A 31 -14.04 -16.69 -27.62
N ARG A 32 -14.64 -16.86 -26.43
CA ARG A 32 -14.03 -16.40 -25.17
C ARG A 32 -14.36 -17.33 -24.02
N ASN A 33 -13.42 -18.20 -23.67
CA ASN A 33 -13.47 -19.03 -22.47
C ASN A 33 -13.15 -18.13 -21.24
N MET A 34 -14.05 -17.20 -20.93
CA MET A 34 -14.01 -16.45 -19.68
C MET A 34 -15.05 -17.04 -18.74
N ASP A 35 -14.56 -17.66 -17.69
CA ASP A 35 -15.36 -18.14 -16.56
C ASP A 35 -16.22 -16.98 -16.00
N PRO A 36 -17.56 -17.11 -15.96
CA PRO A 36 -18.47 -16.03 -15.55
C PRO A 36 -18.19 -15.48 -14.15
N LEU A 37 -17.59 -16.29 -13.27
CA LEU A 37 -17.21 -15.88 -11.92
C LEU A 37 -15.96 -14.99 -11.87
N LYS A 38 -15.13 -14.99 -12.92
CA LYS A 38 -13.80 -14.35 -12.88
C LYS A 38 -13.80 -12.83 -13.05
N LEU A 39 -14.93 -12.20 -13.34
CA LEU A 39 -15.03 -10.74 -13.55
C LEU A 39 -16.26 -10.11 -12.87
N LEU A 40 -16.72 -10.69 -11.76
CA LEU A 40 -17.78 -10.07 -10.96
C LEU A 40 -17.30 -8.84 -10.17
N THR A 41 -15.97 -8.60 -10.15
CA THR A 41 -15.37 -7.58 -9.31
C THR A 41 -14.40 -6.69 -10.09
N MET A 42 -14.60 -5.38 -9.95
CA MET A 42 -13.78 -4.35 -10.59
C MET A 42 -13.34 -3.27 -9.59
N LEU A 43 -12.12 -2.79 -9.74
CA LEU A 43 -11.57 -1.62 -9.08
C LEU A 43 -11.42 -0.48 -10.10
N ARG A 44 -11.82 0.72 -9.69
CA ARG A 44 -11.78 1.92 -10.52
C ARG A 44 -10.64 2.81 -10.04
N ILE A 45 -9.71 3.19 -10.91
CA ILE A 45 -8.62 4.11 -10.55
C ILE A 45 -8.70 5.36 -11.41
N LYS A 46 -8.67 6.51 -10.76
CA LYS A 46 -8.44 7.80 -11.38
C LYS A 46 -7.17 8.41 -10.79
N PHE A 47 -6.37 9.03 -11.64
CA PHE A 47 -5.26 9.87 -11.20
C PHE A 47 -5.72 11.33 -11.15
N SER A 48 -5.56 12.00 -10.01
CA SER A 48 -5.91 13.40 -9.82
C SER A 48 -4.67 14.29 -9.98
N GLY A 49 -4.71 15.22 -10.93
CA GLY A 49 -3.70 16.27 -11.09
C GLY A 49 -3.86 17.04 -12.40
N ALA A 50 -3.85 18.36 -12.33
CA ALA A 50 -3.79 19.25 -13.49
C ALA A 50 -2.32 19.45 -13.91
N TYR A 51 -2.12 19.54 -15.24
CA TYR A 51 -0.97 20.06 -15.98
C TYR A 51 -0.03 19.14 -16.77
N GLU A 52 0.38 19.78 -17.86
CA GLU A 52 1.18 19.43 -19.02
C GLU A 52 2.62 19.13 -18.62
N VAL A 53 3.07 17.93 -18.92
CA VAL A 53 4.43 17.55 -19.37
C VAL A 53 4.53 16.05 -19.17
N GLN A 54 4.85 15.33 -20.25
CA GLN A 54 5.27 13.94 -20.14
C GLN A 54 6.54 13.90 -19.27
N PRO A 55 6.55 13.19 -18.13
CA PRO A 55 7.79 12.98 -17.39
C PRO A 55 8.76 12.17 -18.28
N PRO A 56 10.08 12.31 -18.10
CA PRO A 56 11.05 11.46 -18.75
C PRO A 56 10.73 9.99 -18.47
N ASP A 57 10.80 9.15 -19.51
CA ASP A 57 10.27 7.78 -19.57
C ASP A 57 10.78 6.84 -18.45
N ASP A 58 11.89 7.15 -17.77
CA ASP A 58 12.54 6.24 -16.81
C ASP A 58 12.00 6.28 -15.37
N PHE A 59 11.14 7.25 -15.01
CA PHE A 59 10.54 7.33 -13.65
C PHE A 59 9.03 7.15 -13.64
N LEU A 60 8.45 6.78 -14.78
CA LEU A 60 7.03 6.49 -14.85
C LEU A 60 6.70 5.26 -13.99
N LEU A 61 5.92 5.52 -12.94
CA LEU A 61 4.95 4.61 -12.36
C LEU A 61 4.00 4.15 -13.47
N HIS A 62 4.48 3.30 -14.38
CA HIS A 62 3.62 2.62 -15.34
C HIS A 62 2.61 1.83 -14.52
N PHE A 63 1.34 2.08 -14.77
CA PHE A 63 0.30 1.19 -14.30
C PHE A 63 0.15 0.06 -15.32
N PRO A 64 0.45 -1.18 -14.93
CA PRO A 64 0.75 -1.67 -13.58
C PRO A 64 2.26 -1.64 -13.28
N PRO A 65 2.66 -1.44 -12.00
CA PRO A 65 4.08 -1.40 -11.64
C PRO A 65 4.75 -2.73 -11.99
N SER A 66 5.91 -2.65 -12.65
CA SER A 66 6.61 -3.77 -13.30
C SER A 66 7.43 -4.66 -12.36
N ASN A 67 7.40 -4.46 -11.04
CA ASN A 67 8.26 -5.20 -10.10
C ASN A 67 7.49 -6.09 -9.12
N ARG A 68 8.00 -7.32 -8.96
CA ARG A 68 7.56 -8.34 -7.99
C ARG A 68 7.77 -7.84 -6.56
N LEU A 69 6.66 -7.60 -5.86
CA LEU A 69 6.53 -7.38 -4.41
C LEU A 69 7.50 -6.38 -3.76
N LYS A 70 7.23 -5.07 -3.96
CA LYS A 70 7.82 -3.96 -3.17
C LYS A 70 7.11 -3.71 -1.84
N PHE A 71 6.33 -4.67 -1.34
CA PHE A 71 5.49 -4.48 -0.16
C PHE A 71 5.39 -5.74 0.69
N LEU A 72 5.07 -5.55 1.96
CA LEU A 72 4.80 -6.61 2.92
C LEU A 72 3.28 -6.85 3.00
N PRO A 73 2.78 -8.07 2.75
CA PRO A 73 1.37 -8.40 2.89
C PRO A 73 0.84 -8.10 4.30
N GLU A 74 -0.41 -7.63 4.43
CA GLU A 74 -1.01 -7.27 5.73
C GLU A 74 -0.96 -8.44 6.73
N VAL A 75 -1.23 -9.66 6.25
CA VAL A 75 -1.17 -10.88 7.08
C VAL A 75 0.24 -11.18 7.61
N CYS A 76 1.29 -10.67 6.95
CA CYS A 76 2.66 -10.82 7.42
C CYS A 76 2.98 -9.78 8.50
N ILE A 77 2.41 -8.57 8.44
CA ILE A 77 2.56 -7.56 9.50
C ILE A 77 2.02 -8.11 10.82
N ASP A 78 0.82 -8.72 10.79
CA ASP A 78 0.20 -9.34 11.97
C ASP A 78 1.05 -10.46 12.60
N LYS A 79 1.86 -11.15 11.79
CA LYS A 79 2.73 -12.24 12.24
C LYS A 79 4.09 -11.77 12.72
N LEU A 80 4.65 -10.76 12.06
CA LEU A 80 5.98 -10.23 12.37
C LEU A 80 5.97 -9.34 13.60
N VAL A 81 4.89 -8.62 13.84
CA VAL A 81 4.76 -7.74 15.01
C VAL A 81 4.02 -8.47 16.11
N SER A 82 4.73 -9.37 16.80
CA SER A 82 4.26 -10.03 18.03
C SER A 82 4.90 -9.41 19.27
N ARG A 83 4.34 -9.71 20.45
CA ARG A 83 4.93 -9.28 21.74
C ARG A 83 6.36 -9.78 21.87
N GLU A 84 6.61 -11.03 21.48
CA GLU A 84 7.92 -11.67 21.56
C GLU A 84 8.92 -10.99 20.61
N ALA A 85 8.53 -10.71 19.38
CA ALA A 85 9.39 -10.03 18.40
C ALA A 85 9.73 -8.60 18.84
N ILE A 86 8.77 -7.86 19.41
CA ILE A 86 9.02 -6.54 19.98
C ILE A 86 10.05 -6.62 21.10
N ILE A 87 9.90 -7.58 22.01
CA ILE A 87 10.85 -7.75 23.12
C ILE A 87 12.24 -8.08 22.58
N GLU A 88 12.35 -9.00 21.62
CA GLU A 88 13.63 -9.40 21.03
C GLU A 88 14.35 -8.23 20.34
N GLU A 89 13.63 -7.38 19.61
CA GLU A 89 14.21 -6.24 18.88
C GLU A 89 14.59 -5.05 19.78
N LEU A 90 13.93 -4.90 20.95
CA LEU A 90 14.18 -3.80 21.89
C LEU A 90 15.11 -4.17 23.06
N PHE A 91 15.22 -5.46 23.37
CA PHE A 91 16.03 -5.92 24.49
C PHE A 91 17.53 -5.82 24.21
N ASP A 92 18.26 -5.21 25.14
CA ASP A 92 19.72 -5.20 25.21
C ASP A 92 20.11 -5.14 26.68
N ASP A 93 21.12 -5.90 27.11
CA ASP A 93 21.64 -5.94 28.49
C ASP A 93 22.03 -4.53 29.01
N LYS A 94 22.25 -3.57 28.11
CA LYS A 94 22.60 -2.18 28.42
C LYS A 94 21.44 -1.20 28.27
N ASN A 95 20.31 -1.63 27.75
CA ASN A 95 19.13 -0.80 27.53
C ASN A 95 18.26 -0.81 28.80
N PRO A 96 17.67 0.33 29.22
CA PRO A 96 16.67 0.33 30.28
C PRO A 96 15.46 -0.57 30.01
N PHE A 97 15.17 -0.97 28.77
CA PHE A 97 13.97 -1.74 28.41
C PHE A 97 13.75 -2.99 29.29
N GLU A 98 12.64 -3.02 29.99
CA GLU A 98 12.18 -4.14 30.81
C GLU A 98 10.75 -4.50 30.39
N PRO A 99 10.50 -5.69 29.81
CA PRO A 99 9.19 -6.04 29.25
C PRO A 99 8.01 -5.87 30.22
N GLU A 100 8.20 -6.18 31.50
CA GLU A 100 7.17 -6.06 32.53
C GLU A 100 6.87 -4.60 32.88
N ARG A 101 7.87 -3.72 32.82
CA ARG A 101 7.74 -2.29 33.13
C ARG A 101 7.22 -1.51 31.94
N ASP A 102 7.67 -1.88 30.75
CA ASP A 102 7.44 -1.17 29.49
C ASP A 102 6.29 -1.79 28.67
N GLU A 103 5.44 -2.58 29.34
CA GLU A 103 4.26 -3.23 28.73
C GLU A 103 3.32 -2.24 28.05
N THR A 104 3.22 -0.99 28.54
CA THR A 104 2.39 0.04 27.89
C THR A 104 2.90 0.36 26.48
N LEU A 105 4.23 0.45 26.30
CA LEU A 105 4.83 0.69 24.99
C LEU A 105 4.61 -0.50 24.06
N ILE A 106 4.81 -1.73 24.57
CA ILE A 106 4.55 -2.97 23.82
C ILE A 106 3.11 -3.00 23.31
N GLN A 107 2.14 -2.74 24.19
CA GLN A 107 0.72 -2.72 23.84
C GLN A 107 0.41 -1.61 22.83
N TRP A 108 1.04 -0.46 22.97
CA TRP A 108 0.91 0.63 22.01
C TRP A 108 1.44 0.22 20.61
N ILE A 109 2.62 -0.39 20.53
CA ILE A 109 3.17 -0.89 19.25
C ILE A 109 2.20 -1.88 18.61
N LEU A 110 1.74 -2.89 19.37
CA LEU A 110 0.84 -3.94 18.89
C LEU A 110 -0.49 -3.39 18.35
N HIS A 111 -1.04 -2.34 18.96
CA HIS A 111 -2.38 -1.85 18.62
C HIS A 111 -2.40 -0.63 17.70
N LYS A 112 -1.32 0.17 17.70
CA LYS A 112 -1.30 1.48 17.06
C LYS A 112 -0.08 1.74 16.20
N GLY A 113 1.04 1.06 16.43
CA GLY A 113 2.33 1.42 15.84
C GLY A 113 3.04 0.31 15.07
N ARG A 114 2.31 -0.68 14.54
CA ARG A 114 2.93 -1.87 13.92
C ARG A 114 3.68 -1.52 12.64
N LYS A 115 3.08 -0.68 11.79
CA LYS A 115 3.69 -0.24 10.52
C LYS A 115 4.83 0.73 10.79
N LEU A 116 4.67 1.61 11.77
CA LEU A 116 5.72 2.49 12.25
C LEU A 116 6.92 1.70 12.77
N PHE A 117 6.69 0.71 13.64
CA PHE A 117 7.73 -0.17 14.18
C PHE A 117 8.53 -0.86 13.07
N LEU A 118 7.85 -1.52 12.13
CA LEU A 118 8.51 -2.15 10.99
C LEU A 118 9.25 -1.15 10.09
N THR A 119 8.70 0.05 9.93
CA THR A 119 9.38 1.12 9.18
C THR A 119 10.68 1.52 9.87
N ILE A 120 10.66 1.75 11.18
CA ILE A 120 11.87 2.10 11.95
C ILE A 120 12.94 1.00 11.78
N LEU A 121 12.55 -0.28 11.91
CA LEU A 121 13.48 -1.39 11.74
C LEU A 121 14.06 -1.47 10.32
N ASP A 122 13.24 -1.33 9.28
CA ASP A 122 13.67 -1.41 7.88
C ASP A 122 14.60 -0.24 7.48
N THR A 123 14.38 0.94 8.06
CA THR A 123 15.17 2.13 7.74
C THR A 123 16.59 2.10 8.27
N HIS A 124 16.86 1.22 9.26
CA HIS A 124 18.11 1.21 10.01
C HIS A 124 18.49 2.59 10.58
N ILE A 125 17.49 3.43 10.91
CA ILE A 125 17.66 4.71 11.61
C ILE A 125 18.41 4.47 12.93
N ALA A 126 17.96 3.46 13.64
CA ALA A 126 18.57 2.94 14.84
C ALA A 126 19.63 1.91 14.47
N LYS A 127 20.85 2.08 15.01
CA LYS A 127 21.95 1.13 14.78
C LYS A 127 21.99 0.02 15.83
N ASN A 128 21.18 0.15 16.87
CA ASN A 128 21.14 -0.73 18.03
C ASN A 128 19.72 -0.70 18.67
N PRO A 129 19.39 -1.65 19.55
CA PRO A 129 18.10 -1.71 20.22
C PRO A 129 17.75 -0.47 21.07
N TYR A 130 18.75 0.21 21.63
CA TYR A 130 18.54 1.43 22.42
C TYR A 130 18.00 2.58 21.55
N ASP A 131 18.60 2.82 20.38
CA ASP A 131 18.13 3.84 19.42
C ASP A 131 16.69 3.52 18.92
N ASN A 132 16.35 2.24 18.76
CA ASN A 132 15.01 1.81 18.41
C ASN A 132 14.01 2.16 19.52
N LEU A 133 14.37 1.85 20.77
CA LEU A 133 13.54 2.18 21.92
C LEU A 133 13.31 3.69 22.03
N ASP A 134 14.39 4.49 22.01
CA ASP A 134 14.32 5.95 22.15
C ASP A 134 13.43 6.58 21.06
N SER A 135 13.55 6.10 19.82
CA SER A 135 12.66 6.49 18.72
C SER A 135 11.19 6.19 19.03
N LEU A 136 10.89 4.94 19.44
CA LEU A 136 9.53 4.49 19.69
C LEU A 136 8.89 5.18 20.89
N GLU A 137 9.66 5.43 21.95
CA GLU A 137 9.23 6.20 23.11
C GLU A 137 8.92 7.65 22.71
N CYS A 138 9.75 8.26 21.88
CA CYS A 138 9.50 9.60 21.35
C CYS A 138 8.20 9.64 20.54
N PHE A 139 7.99 8.71 19.60
CA PHE A 139 6.74 8.63 18.83
C PHE A 139 5.52 8.41 19.74
N HIS A 140 5.64 7.52 20.71
CA HIS A 140 4.58 7.22 21.67
C HIS A 140 4.22 8.45 22.52
N ALA A 141 5.22 9.17 23.06
CA ALA A 141 5.02 10.37 23.87
C ALA A 141 4.31 11.50 23.10
N HIS A 142 4.54 11.58 21.79
CA HIS A 142 3.89 12.56 20.91
C HIS A 142 2.59 12.06 20.27
N GLY A 143 2.15 10.84 20.59
CA GLY A 143 0.92 10.24 20.05
C GLY A 143 0.99 9.83 18.58
N LEU A 144 2.21 9.69 18.02
CA LEU A 144 2.47 9.46 16.61
C LEU A 144 2.50 7.98 16.28
N ASN A 145 1.56 7.54 15.45
CA ASN A 145 1.27 6.14 15.24
C ASN A 145 0.93 5.85 13.76
N ASP A 146 0.51 4.63 13.44
CA ASP A 146 0.20 4.20 12.07
C ASP A 146 -0.86 5.08 11.38
N ASP A 147 -1.80 5.68 12.13
CA ASP A 147 -2.85 6.57 11.59
C ASP A 147 -2.27 7.90 11.04
N HIS A 148 -1.04 8.25 11.42
CA HIS A 148 -0.36 9.48 11.01
C HIS A 148 0.53 9.28 9.78
N LEU A 149 0.74 8.05 9.33
CA LEU A 149 1.48 7.74 8.12
C LEU A 149 0.63 7.99 6.86
N PRO A 150 1.23 8.31 5.70
CA PRO A 150 2.65 8.47 5.46
C PRO A 150 3.20 9.83 5.87
N TRP A 151 4.46 9.86 6.32
CA TRP A 151 5.21 11.09 6.54
C TRP A 151 6.02 11.45 5.30
N THR A 152 5.72 12.60 4.72
CA THR A 152 6.37 13.14 3.50
C THR A 152 6.78 14.58 3.74
N ASP A 153 7.65 15.17 2.91
CA ASP A 153 8.10 16.58 3.05
C ASP A 153 6.96 17.61 3.15
N SER A 154 5.80 17.30 2.58
CA SER A 154 4.58 18.14 2.67
C SER A 154 3.82 17.99 3.98
N SER A 155 4.12 16.96 4.76
CA SER A 155 3.64 16.77 6.11
C SER A 155 4.33 17.84 6.94
N ARG A 156 3.60 18.88 7.37
CA ARG A 156 4.12 19.94 8.27
C ARG A 156 4.44 19.41 9.68
N PHE A 157 4.77 18.13 9.77
CA PHE A 157 4.96 17.40 10.99
C PHE A 157 6.46 17.33 11.25
N HIS A 158 6.96 18.33 11.99
CA HIS A 158 8.18 18.14 12.76
C HIS A 158 7.71 17.44 14.04
N PRO A 159 8.04 16.14 14.25
CA PRO A 159 7.60 15.41 15.44
C PRO A 159 7.98 16.13 16.74
N ILE A 160 9.00 17.00 16.66
CA ILE A 160 9.59 17.70 17.79
C ILE A 160 9.67 19.19 17.46
N VAL A 161 8.93 19.99 18.22
CA VAL A 161 8.89 21.46 18.10
C VAL A 161 10.08 22.11 18.81
N ASP A 162 10.72 21.38 19.72
CA ASP A 162 11.85 21.84 20.53
C ASP A 162 13.08 20.92 20.35
N PRO A 163 14.04 21.28 19.48
CA PRO A 163 15.28 20.54 19.32
C PRO A 163 16.10 20.41 20.60
N GLU A 164 15.89 21.26 21.61
CA GLU A 164 16.61 21.21 22.88
C GLU A 164 16.08 20.11 23.82
N SER A 165 14.81 19.70 23.67
CA SER A 165 14.22 18.67 24.52
C SER A 165 14.60 17.25 24.09
N GLU A 166 14.84 17.02 22.80
CA GLU A 166 15.14 15.71 22.23
C GLU A 166 16.20 15.79 21.12
N PRO A 167 17.47 16.08 21.47
CA PRO A 167 18.52 16.37 20.50
C PRO A 167 18.84 15.16 19.62
N TRP A 168 18.83 13.95 20.21
CA TRP A 168 19.13 12.70 19.50
C TRP A 168 18.14 12.47 18.37
N PHE A 169 16.84 12.65 18.66
CA PHE A 169 15.81 12.48 17.66
C PHE A 169 15.98 13.51 16.56
N HIS A 170 16.16 14.80 16.87
CA HIS A 170 16.32 15.82 15.82
C HIS A 170 17.52 15.54 14.89
N ASP A 171 18.68 15.21 15.45
CA ASP A 171 19.91 14.98 14.70
C ASP A 171 19.87 13.68 13.90
N THR A 172 19.29 12.62 14.46
CA THR A 172 19.22 11.30 13.82
C THR A 172 18.06 11.25 12.82
N TRP A 173 16.88 11.71 13.20
CA TRP A 173 15.68 11.71 12.37
C TRP A 173 15.92 12.49 11.07
N SER A 174 16.45 13.72 11.15
CA SER A 174 16.70 14.56 9.98
C SER A 174 17.64 13.91 8.96
N LEU A 175 18.67 13.19 9.41
CA LEU A 175 19.61 12.48 8.53
C LEU A 175 19.00 11.27 7.82
N HIS A 176 17.95 10.69 8.39
CA HIS A 176 17.38 9.44 7.91
C HIS A 176 15.96 9.56 7.32
N MET A 177 15.43 10.78 7.19
CA MET A 177 14.12 11.05 6.58
C MET A 177 13.94 10.46 5.20
N ASP A 178 14.94 10.57 4.35
CA ASP A 178 14.84 9.99 3.01
C ASP A 178 14.73 8.46 3.04
N TYR A 179 15.32 7.79 4.03
CA TYR A 179 15.19 6.35 4.21
C TYR A 179 13.82 6.01 4.76
N PHE A 180 13.38 6.70 5.82
CA PHE A 180 12.03 6.55 6.38
C PHE A 180 10.95 6.74 5.32
N GLU A 181 11.05 7.82 4.55
CA GLU A 181 10.06 8.16 3.55
C GLU A 181 9.96 7.07 2.49
N ARG A 182 11.09 6.43 2.12
CA ARG A 182 11.11 5.34 1.15
C ARG A 182 10.58 4.03 1.72
N SER A 183 11.01 3.66 2.93
CA SER A 183 10.66 2.39 3.57
C SER A 183 9.17 2.29 3.89
N GLN A 184 8.54 3.35 4.41
CA GLN A 184 7.14 3.28 4.85
C GLN A 184 6.16 2.76 3.78
N TRP A 185 6.42 3.04 2.50
CA TRP A 185 5.48 2.70 1.42
C TRP A 185 5.26 1.20 1.27
N MET A 186 6.21 0.38 1.71
CA MET A 186 6.10 -1.08 1.66
C MET A 186 5.12 -1.62 2.72
N PHE A 187 4.84 -0.86 3.78
CA PHE A 187 3.94 -1.22 4.86
C PHE A 187 2.56 -0.52 4.76
N LEU A 188 2.46 0.53 3.93
CA LEU A 188 1.26 1.36 3.75
C LEU A 188 0.39 0.97 2.56
N VAL A 189 0.42 -0.30 2.16
CA VAL A 189 -0.45 -0.83 1.11
C VAL A 189 -1.91 -0.81 1.59
N PRO A 190 -2.85 -0.27 0.79
CA PRO A 190 -4.23 -0.16 1.24
C PRO A 190 -4.89 -1.53 1.31
N VAL A 191 -5.63 -1.77 2.39
CA VAL A 191 -6.59 -2.88 2.49
C VAL A 191 -7.93 -2.40 1.94
N ILE A 192 -8.41 -3.05 0.87
CA ILE A 192 -9.71 -2.75 0.27
C ILE A 192 -10.79 -3.50 1.03
N THR A 193 -11.65 -2.77 1.73
CA THR A 193 -12.67 -3.32 2.61
C THR A 193 -14.10 -3.22 2.06
N SER A 194 -15.00 -4.02 2.61
CA SER A 194 -16.45 -3.92 2.37
C SER A 194 -17.03 -2.58 2.83
N ASN A 195 -16.50 -2.02 3.92
CA ASN A 195 -17.02 -0.84 4.60
C ASN A 195 -16.54 0.50 4.02
N GLN A 196 -15.52 0.48 3.15
CA GLN A 196 -15.00 1.67 2.49
C GLN A 196 -15.01 1.49 0.97
N PHE A 197 -15.65 2.43 0.27
CA PHE A 197 -15.70 2.41 -1.19
C PHE A 197 -14.70 3.36 -1.85
N THR A 198 -14.52 4.56 -1.28
CA THR A 198 -13.64 5.58 -1.85
C THR A 198 -12.30 5.61 -1.12
N TYR A 199 -11.20 5.62 -1.87
CA TYR A 199 -9.84 5.68 -1.35
C TYR A 199 -9.10 6.84 -2.00
N ARG A 200 -8.43 7.66 -1.20
CA ARG A 200 -7.51 8.69 -1.69
C ARG A 200 -6.10 8.28 -1.34
N LEU A 201 -5.30 8.01 -2.37
CA LEU A 201 -3.96 7.47 -2.20
C LEU A 201 -2.91 8.49 -2.61
N GLN A 202 -1.78 8.45 -1.91
CA GLN A 202 -0.62 9.23 -2.26
C GLN A 202 0.03 8.69 -3.55
N ALA A 203 0.78 9.56 -4.22
CA ALA A 203 1.38 9.23 -5.50
C ALA A 203 2.35 8.04 -5.41
N LYS A 204 3.11 7.92 -4.31
CA LYS A 204 4.08 6.85 -4.06
C LYS A 204 3.45 5.57 -3.49
N GLN A 205 2.19 5.61 -3.07
CA GLN A 205 1.54 4.49 -2.38
C GLN A 205 1.42 3.28 -3.31
N ILE A 206 1.81 2.11 -2.78
CA ILE A 206 1.80 0.83 -3.49
C ILE A 206 0.39 0.24 -3.41
N LEU A 207 -0.08 -0.33 -4.52
CA LEU A 207 -1.34 -1.09 -4.58
C LEU A 207 -1.04 -2.58 -4.40
N PRO A 208 -1.97 -3.38 -3.85
CA PRO A 208 -1.76 -4.79 -3.51
C PRO A 208 -1.80 -5.71 -4.75
N PHE A 209 -1.08 -5.34 -5.81
CA PHE A 209 -1.10 -6.01 -7.10
C PHE A 209 0.15 -6.88 -7.23
N LEU A 210 -0.06 -8.18 -7.46
CA LEU A 210 1.00 -9.17 -7.61
C LEU A 210 1.50 -9.22 -9.05
N GLN A 211 0.56 -9.21 -9.99
CA GLN A 211 0.83 -9.35 -11.41
C GLN A 211 -0.32 -8.78 -12.24
N VAL A 212 -0.02 -8.39 -13.48
CA VAL A 212 -1.04 -8.10 -14.48
C VAL A 212 -1.04 -9.15 -15.58
N ASP A 213 -2.24 -9.64 -15.87
CA ASP A 213 -2.51 -10.69 -16.83
C ASP A 213 -2.70 -10.08 -18.22
N GLY A 214 -1.68 -10.25 -19.07
CA GLY A 214 -1.72 -9.89 -20.48
C GLY A 214 -1.81 -8.39 -20.77
N GLU A 215 -2.09 -8.05 -22.02
CA GLU A 215 -2.16 -6.66 -22.48
C GLU A 215 -3.47 -5.99 -22.03
N PRO A 216 -3.42 -4.73 -21.55
CA PRO A 216 -4.63 -4.00 -21.19
C PRO A 216 -5.52 -3.75 -22.40
N LYS A 217 -6.83 -3.81 -22.16
CA LYS A 217 -7.83 -3.43 -23.16
C LYS A 217 -8.05 -1.92 -23.08
N ALA A 218 -7.66 -1.21 -24.13
CA ALA A 218 -7.91 0.22 -24.26
C ALA A 218 -9.28 0.50 -24.90
N GLY A 219 -9.94 1.55 -24.44
CA GLY A 219 -11.16 2.11 -25.04
C GLY A 219 -11.20 3.62 -24.88
N ALA A 220 -12.30 4.24 -25.34
CA ALA A 220 -12.47 5.70 -25.29
C ALA A 220 -12.36 6.30 -23.87
N PHE A 221 -12.60 5.49 -22.84
CA PHE A 221 -12.69 5.91 -21.44
C PHE A 221 -11.52 5.39 -20.57
N GLY A 222 -10.40 5.01 -21.20
CA GLY A 222 -9.19 4.56 -20.53
C GLY A 222 -8.84 3.10 -20.79
N ARG A 223 -8.11 2.50 -19.85
CA ARG A 223 -7.53 1.15 -19.98
C ARG A 223 -8.09 0.22 -18.91
N VAL A 224 -8.37 -1.02 -19.29
CA VAL A 224 -8.82 -2.07 -18.37
C VAL A 224 -7.78 -3.17 -18.32
N TYR A 225 -7.32 -3.46 -17.11
CA TYR A 225 -6.31 -4.46 -16.77
C TYR A 225 -6.98 -5.63 -16.05
N CYS A 226 -6.50 -6.85 -16.26
CA CYS A 226 -6.79 -7.98 -15.37
C CYS A 226 -5.60 -8.11 -14.42
N VAL A 227 -5.85 -8.06 -13.11
CA VAL A 227 -4.80 -7.94 -12.10
C VAL A 227 -4.97 -9.02 -11.06
N GLU A 228 -3.89 -9.75 -10.78
CA GLU A 228 -3.78 -10.61 -9.61
C GLU A 228 -3.50 -9.76 -8.37
N VAL A 229 -4.28 -10.00 -7.31
CA VAL A 229 -4.24 -9.21 -6.07
C VAL A 229 -3.76 -10.06 -4.91
N GLU A 230 -3.03 -9.44 -3.98
CA GLU A 230 -2.63 -10.10 -2.74
C GLU A 230 -3.85 -10.24 -1.82
N PRO A 231 -4.32 -11.46 -1.50
CA PRO A 231 -5.61 -11.65 -0.83
C PRO A 231 -5.70 -11.00 0.56
N SER A 232 -4.59 -10.89 1.30
CA SER A 232 -4.58 -10.26 2.63
C SER A 232 -4.92 -8.76 2.60
N HIS A 233 -4.91 -8.12 1.43
CA HIS A 233 -5.32 -6.73 1.26
C HIS A 233 -6.73 -6.56 0.67
N ILE A 234 -7.53 -7.63 0.55
CA ILE A 234 -8.90 -7.56 0.04
C ILE A 234 -9.86 -8.21 1.05
N ASP A 235 -10.55 -7.38 1.83
CA ASP A 235 -11.54 -7.81 2.83
C ASP A 235 -12.96 -7.36 2.44
N ILE A 236 -13.56 -8.08 1.49
CA ILE A 236 -14.92 -7.78 1.01
C ILE A 236 -15.91 -8.92 1.27
N GLY A 237 -15.59 -9.82 2.19
CA GLY A 237 -16.46 -10.93 2.61
C GLY A 237 -16.40 -12.19 1.74
N PHE A 238 -15.59 -12.20 0.67
CA PHE A 238 -15.35 -13.39 -0.15
C PHE A 238 -13.96 -13.37 -0.78
N PRO A 239 -13.34 -14.55 -1.01
CA PRO A 239 -11.99 -14.62 -1.54
C PRO A 239 -11.94 -14.18 -3.01
N ILE A 240 -10.99 -13.31 -3.33
CA ILE A 240 -10.70 -12.88 -4.69
C ILE A 240 -9.22 -13.07 -4.95
N LYS A 241 -8.91 -13.64 -6.12
CA LYS A 241 -7.54 -13.71 -6.64
C LYS A 241 -7.28 -12.70 -7.74
N ARG A 242 -8.32 -12.33 -8.49
CA ARG A 242 -8.19 -11.44 -9.65
C ARG A 242 -9.32 -10.45 -9.75
N ILE A 243 -8.98 -9.25 -10.18
CA ILE A 243 -9.92 -8.15 -10.40
C ILE A 243 -9.68 -7.51 -11.76
N ALA A 244 -10.74 -6.90 -12.31
CA ALA A 244 -10.55 -5.90 -13.35
C ALA A 244 -10.14 -4.58 -12.71
N VAL A 245 -9.09 -3.93 -13.21
CA VAL A 245 -8.75 -2.55 -12.84
C VAL A 245 -9.00 -1.65 -14.04
N LYS A 246 -9.92 -0.71 -13.91
CA LYS A 246 -10.16 0.32 -14.93
C LYS A 246 -9.45 1.60 -14.55
N GLU A 247 -8.40 1.92 -15.28
CA GLU A 247 -7.69 3.19 -15.21
C GLU A 247 -8.39 4.22 -16.10
N ILE A 248 -8.71 5.38 -15.53
CA ILE A 248 -9.23 6.53 -16.27
C ILE A 248 -8.07 7.40 -16.72
N THR A 249 -7.71 7.28 -17.99
CA THR A 249 -6.74 8.18 -18.63
C THR A 249 -7.48 9.35 -19.25
N SER A 250 -7.11 10.58 -18.87
CA SER A 250 -7.63 11.80 -19.48
C SER A 250 -6.52 12.44 -20.32
N LEU A 251 -6.85 12.89 -21.52
CA LEU A 251 -5.99 13.87 -22.20
C LEU A 251 -5.98 15.17 -21.38
N PRO A 252 -4.90 15.98 -21.42
CA PRO A 252 -4.82 17.23 -20.66
C PRO A 252 -6.07 18.13 -20.85
N GLN A 253 -6.60 18.19 -22.07
CA GLN A 253 -7.78 18.97 -22.45
C GLN A 253 -9.11 18.46 -21.86
N GLN A 254 -9.16 17.22 -21.37
CA GLN A 254 -10.35 16.59 -20.79
C GLN A 254 -10.25 16.43 -19.26
N CYS A 255 -9.16 16.90 -18.66
CA CYS A 255 -8.87 16.71 -17.24
C CYS A 255 -9.95 17.33 -16.35
N GLU A 256 -10.42 18.54 -16.68
CA GLU A 256 -11.50 19.23 -15.97
C GLU A 256 -12.84 18.49 -16.11
N THR A 257 -13.21 18.09 -17.33
CA THR A 257 -14.45 17.34 -17.56
C THR A 257 -14.48 16.00 -16.81
N VAL A 258 -13.34 15.29 -16.76
CA VAL A 258 -13.21 14.06 -15.96
C VAL A 258 -13.17 14.35 -14.46
N ALA A 259 -12.63 15.50 -14.05
CA ALA A 259 -12.68 15.96 -12.66
C ALA A 259 -14.11 16.16 -12.18
N GLU A 260 -14.95 16.81 -12.98
CA GLU A 260 -16.35 17.08 -12.68
C GLU A 260 -17.24 15.83 -12.75
N ALA A 261 -16.98 14.94 -13.71
CA ALA A 261 -17.80 13.73 -13.89
C ALA A 261 -17.49 12.63 -12.84
N TRP A 262 -16.28 12.61 -12.28
CA TRP A 262 -15.82 11.56 -11.38
C TRP A 262 -16.68 11.39 -10.11
N PRO A 263 -17.03 12.44 -9.34
CA PRO A 263 -17.87 12.27 -8.15
C PRO A 263 -19.23 11.66 -8.46
N ASN A 264 -19.81 11.98 -9.62
CA ASN A 264 -21.09 11.40 -10.03
C ASN A 264 -20.93 9.92 -10.41
N GLU A 265 -19.87 9.58 -11.14
CA GLU A 265 -19.56 8.18 -11.48
C GLU A 265 -19.31 7.33 -10.23
N VAL A 266 -18.48 7.80 -9.30
CA VAL A 266 -18.20 7.11 -8.02
C VAL A 266 -19.51 6.85 -7.26
N ARG A 267 -20.38 7.86 -7.15
CA ARG A 267 -21.69 7.73 -6.48
C ARG A 267 -22.59 6.68 -7.13
N VAL A 268 -22.63 6.63 -8.46
CA VAL A 268 -23.41 5.62 -9.19
C VAL A 268 -22.85 4.23 -8.95
N LEU A 269 -21.52 4.07 -8.98
CA LEU A 269 -20.87 2.78 -8.72
C LEU A 269 -21.08 2.30 -7.29
N GLU A 270 -21.01 3.20 -6.30
CA GLU A 270 -21.29 2.89 -4.89
C GLU A 270 -22.74 2.44 -4.70
N LYS A 271 -23.70 3.16 -5.29
CA LYS A 271 -25.12 2.78 -5.27
C LYS A 271 -25.33 1.42 -5.94
N THR A 272 -24.66 1.18 -7.06
CA THR A 272 -24.77 -0.09 -7.80
C THR A 272 -24.22 -1.25 -6.96
N ARG A 273 -23.08 -1.06 -6.28
CA ARG A 273 -22.50 -2.03 -5.35
C ARG A 273 -23.51 -2.42 -4.26
N SER A 274 -24.24 -1.45 -3.70
CA SER A 274 -25.21 -1.70 -2.63
C SER A 274 -26.42 -2.56 -3.05
N LEU A 275 -26.67 -2.72 -4.35
CA LEU A 275 -27.75 -3.59 -4.85
C LEU A 275 -27.43 -5.08 -4.67
N GLY A 276 -26.14 -5.45 -4.63
CA GLY A 276 -25.73 -6.86 -4.52
C GLY A 276 -26.25 -7.76 -5.66
N ASP A 277 -26.54 -7.18 -6.82
CA ASP A 277 -27.14 -7.90 -7.95
C ASP A 277 -26.09 -8.80 -8.64
N PRO A 278 -26.30 -10.12 -8.73
CA PRO A 278 -25.34 -11.06 -9.32
C PRO A 278 -25.15 -10.88 -10.83
N HIS A 279 -26.00 -10.09 -11.50
CA HIS A 279 -25.91 -9.80 -12.94
C HIS A 279 -25.19 -8.48 -13.22
N LEU A 280 -24.81 -7.72 -12.20
CA LEU A 280 -24.04 -6.49 -12.33
C LEU A 280 -22.59 -6.70 -11.92
N ILE A 281 -21.68 -6.10 -12.68
CA ILE A 281 -20.27 -6.05 -12.28
C ILE A 281 -20.18 -5.16 -11.04
N THR A 282 -19.72 -5.73 -9.94
CA THR A 282 -19.59 -5.01 -8.68
C THR A 282 -18.29 -4.22 -8.68
N CYS A 283 -18.39 -2.91 -8.53
CA CYS A 283 -17.22 -2.09 -8.24
C CYS A 283 -16.94 -2.19 -6.73
N ILE A 284 -15.74 -2.65 -6.36
CA ILE A 284 -15.37 -2.84 -4.94
C ILE A 284 -14.68 -1.63 -4.34
N ALA A 285 -14.04 -0.82 -5.17
CA ALA A 285 -13.35 0.39 -4.76
C ALA A 285 -13.23 1.39 -5.91
N ALA A 286 -13.33 2.67 -5.55
CA ALA A 286 -12.91 3.79 -6.36
C ALA A 286 -11.70 4.46 -5.70
N ILE A 287 -10.58 4.45 -6.41
CA ILE A 287 -9.31 5.02 -5.96
C ILE A 287 -9.03 6.30 -6.73
N GLU A 288 -8.77 7.36 -5.99
CA GLU A 288 -8.20 8.61 -6.48
C GLU A 288 -6.73 8.68 -6.04
N ARG A 289 -5.80 8.67 -6.99
CA ARG A 289 -4.36 8.72 -6.72
C ARG A 289 -3.79 10.07 -7.11
N VAL A 290 -3.15 10.76 -6.17
CA VAL A 290 -2.48 12.03 -6.44
C VAL A 290 -1.30 11.80 -7.40
N ARG A 291 -1.06 12.71 -8.35
CA ARG A 291 0.16 12.68 -9.19
C ARG A 291 1.31 13.45 -8.51
N ILE A 292 2.54 12.95 -8.67
CA ILE A 292 3.76 13.64 -8.20
C ILE A 292 3.89 14.98 -8.95
N ARG A 293 4.15 16.07 -8.22
CA ARG A 293 4.57 17.36 -8.80
C ARG A 293 6.09 17.32 -8.98
N TYR A 294 6.56 17.53 -10.20
CA TYR A 294 7.97 17.82 -10.45
C TYR A 294 8.14 19.34 -10.55
N ASP A 295 8.63 19.99 -9.49
CA ASP A 295 9.06 21.38 -9.57
C ASP A 295 10.45 21.45 -10.23
N ARG A 296 10.52 21.99 -11.45
CA ARG A 296 11.77 22.15 -12.23
C ARG A 296 12.78 23.17 -11.66
N ASN A 297 12.53 23.76 -10.50
CA ASN A 297 13.32 24.90 -10.03
C ASN A 297 14.53 24.54 -9.15
N ILE A 298 14.78 23.27 -8.86
CA ILE A 298 16.01 22.85 -8.17
C ILE A 298 17.07 22.51 -9.23
N GLY A 299 17.78 23.52 -9.73
CA GLY A 299 18.86 23.30 -10.71
C GLY A 299 19.37 24.52 -11.48
N LYS A 300 18.95 25.74 -11.14
CA LYS A 300 19.57 26.97 -11.67
C LYS A 300 19.81 27.97 -10.54
N GLY A 301 21.08 28.08 -10.15
CA GLY A 301 21.60 28.95 -9.08
C GLY A 301 22.36 28.06 -8.08
N GLU A 302 23.68 28.12 -7.92
CA GLU A 302 24.61 29.24 -8.06
C GLU A 302 25.92 28.76 -8.73
N LYS A 303 26.27 29.42 -9.83
CA LYS A 303 27.67 29.67 -10.19
C LYS A 303 27.76 31.18 -10.34
N GLU A 304 28.20 31.85 -9.29
CA GLU A 304 28.96 33.10 -9.37
C GLU A 304 30.26 32.91 -8.58
#